data_AF-A0A0W8F0R4-F1
#
_entry.id   AF-A0A0W8F0R4-F1
#
_cell.length_a   1.000
_cell.length_b   1.000
_cell.length_c   1.000
_cell.angle_alpha   90.00
_cell.angle_beta   90.00
_cell.angle_gamma   90.00
#
_symmetry.space_group_name_H-M   'P 1'
#
loop_
_entity.id
_entity.type
_entity.pdbx_description
1 polymer ?
#
loop_
_entity_poly.entity_id
_entity_poly.type
_entity_poly.pdbx_seq_one_letter_code
_entity_poly.pdbx_strand_id
1 'polypeptide(L)'
;MKGADEAKKIAAEIGYPVIVKASAGGGGIGMQIVADEAGLEDAIGAGMRMAESAFGDPTVFIEKYLVKPRHIEFQVLADEHGNFVHLYDRECSIQRRHQKLVEEAPCPIMTDDLRDRMAGSALAVAKASDYTNAGTVEFLYADGDYYFMEMNTRLQVEHTVTELITGIDIVKQQLAIAAGDSLPFDQQGVSIRGHAIECRINAEDPLNNFAADPGKILRYRSPGGPGVRIDSGIHMGYTIPANYDSMIAKLCAWGMTRPETIARMRRAIYEYVIIGVKTTLPLHHAIMHNPHFIDGDTHTHFLQEEHILKTLNRYVREEEKRMQTLAASLRQGKEIAAITGAVSAHLMSRKKG
;
A
#
# COMPACT_ATOMS: atom_id res chain seq x y z
N MET A 1 -32.72 0.10 11.00
CA MET A 1 -33.51 1.34 10.90
C MET A 1 -34.98 1.04 11.20
N LYS A 2 -35.72 1.97 11.80
CA LYS A 2 -37.16 1.84 12.09
C LYS A 2 -38.01 2.46 10.97
N GLY A 3 -37.81 2.02 9.72
CA GLY A 3 -38.67 2.36 8.57
C GLY A 3 -38.03 3.24 7.48
N ALA A 4 -38.65 3.29 6.30
CA ALA A 4 -38.13 3.97 5.10
C ALA A 4 -38.05 5.51 5.24
N ASP A 5 -38.97 6.14 5.98
CA ASP A 5 -38.97 7.59 6.18
C ASP A 5 -37.82 8.07 7.08
N GLU A 6 -37.46 7.26 8.09
CA GLU A 6 -36.29 7.52 8.93
C GLU A 6 -35.01 7.38 8.11
N ALA A 7 -34.94 6.38 7.24
CA ALA A 7 -33.83 6.18 6.32
C ALA A 7 -33.64 7.36 5.34
N LYS A 8 -34.73 7.91 4.79
CA LYS A 8 -34.68 9.11 3.92
C LYS A 8 -34.15 10.33 4.66
N LYS A 9 -34.59 10.57 5.90
CA LYS A 9 -34.06 11.66 6.74
C LYS A 9 -32.57 11.50 7.02
N ILE A 10 -32.15 10.31 7.45
CA ILE A 10 -30.74 10.02 7.73
C ILE A 10 -29.90 10.19 6.45
N ALA A 11 -30.36 9.69 5.31
CA ALA A 11 -29.64 9.84 4.05
C ALA A 11 -29.53 11.30 3.59
N ALA A 12 -30.56 12.13 3.84
CA ALA A 12 -30.51 13.56 3.58
C ALA A 12 -29.54 14.30 4.52
N GLU A 13 -29.49 13.93 5.80
CA GLU A 13 -28.53 14.47 6.78
C GLU A 13 -27.07 14.09 6.45
N ILE A 14 -26.84 12.83 6.03
CA ILE A 14 -25.54 12.35 5.53
C ILE A 14 -25.19 13.02 4.19
N GLY A 15 -26.20 13.32 3.38
CA GLY A 15 -26.10 13.81 2.02
C GLY A 15 -25.77 12.69 1.02
N TYR A 16 -26.41 12.74 -0.15
CA TYR A 16 -26.15 11.78 -1.23
C TYR A 16 -24.80 12.02 -1.93
N PRO A 17 -24.22 11.02 -2.64
CA PRO A 17 -24.67 9.63 -2.68
C PRO A 17 -24.43 8.90 -1.35
N VAL A 18 -25.27 7.91 -1.05
CA VAL A 18 -25.14 7.03 0.11
C VAL A 18 -24.99 5.58 -0.35
N ILE A 19 -24.52 4.71 0.53
CA ILE A 19 -24.43 3.27 0.27
C ILE A 19 -25.24 2.51 1.32
N VAL A 20 -26.09 1.61 0.85
CA VAL A 20 -26.82 0.65 1.68
C VAL A 20 -25.98 -0.62 1.78
N LYS A 21 -25.67 -1.07 3.00
CA LYS A 21 -24.86 -2.27 3.27
C LYS A 21 -25.59 -3.22 4.23
N ALA A 22 -25.36 -4.53 4.06
CA ALA A 22 -25.84 -5.55 4.99
C ALA A 22 -25.00 -5.55 6.28
N SER A 23 -25.64 -5.64 7.44
CA SER A 23 -24.95 -5.63 8.76
C SER A 23 -24.08 -6.86 9.00
N ALA A 24 -24.50 -8.01 8.48
CA ALA A 24 -23.80 -9.29 8.63
C ALA A 24 -22.86 -9.63 7.45
N GLY A 25 -22.72 -8.73 6.47
CA GLY A 25 -22.02 -9.00 5.20
C GLY A 25 -20.56 -8.53 5.17
N GLY A 26 -19.69 -9.37 4.62
CA GLY A 26 -18.31 -9.02 4.24
C GLY A 26 -18.08 -9.19 2.73
N GLY A 27 -17.14 -8.43 2.15
CA GLY A 27 -16.69 -8.65 0.76
C GLY A 27 -17.58 -8.08 -0.36
N GLY A 28 -18.44 -7.10 -0.08
CA GLY A 28 -19.20 -6.36 -1.11
C GLY A 28 -20.55 -6.95 -1.50
N ILE A 29 -20.95 -8.09 -0.93
CA ILE A 29 -22.26 -8.71 -1.15
C ILE A 29 -23.34 -7.86 -0.45
N GLY A 30 -24.37 -7.45 -1.19
CA GLY A 30 -25.49 -6.69 -0.63
C GLY A 30 -25.27 -5.18 -0.55
N MET A 31 -24.26 -4.64 -1.25
CA MET A 31 -24.00 -3.19 -1.30
C MET A 31 -24.72 -2.53 -2.47
N GLN A 32 -25.50 -1.48 -2.21
CA GLN A 32 -26.11 -0.66 -3.26
C GLN A 32 -25.83 0.83 -3.06
N ILE A 33 -25.29 1.46 -4.10
CA ILE A 33 -25.04 2.90 -4.13
C ILE A 33 -26.34 3.59 -4.55
N VAL A 34 -26.74 4.58 -3.78
CA VAL A 34 -27.95 5.36 -3.97
C VAL A 34 -27.55 6.81 -4.23
N ALA A 35 -27.83 7.30 -5.44
CA ALA A 35 -27.42 8.64 -5.88
C ALA A 35 -28.37 9.74 -5.41
N ASP A 36 -29.63 9.42 -5.11
CA ASP A 36 -30.67 10.36 -4.72
C ASP A 36 -31.76 9.67 -3.88
N GLU A 37 -32.67 10.47 -3.33
CA GLU A 37 -33.75 9.98 -2.47
C GLU A 37 -34.69 8.99 -3.16
N ALA A 38 -34.91 9.13 -4.48
CA ALA A 38 -35.84 8.31 -5.23
C ALA A 38 -35.38 6.83 -5.27
N GLY A 39 -34.07 6.58 -5.34
CA GLY A 39 -33.52 5.23 -5.36
C GLY A 39 -33.40 4.54 -3.99
N LEU A 40 -33.63 5.25 -2.88
CA LEU A 40 -33.25 4.75 -1.55
C LEU A 40 -34.12 3.57 -1.09
N GLU A 41 -35.44 3.66 -1.28
CA GLU A 41 -36.40 2.67 -0.79
C GLU A 41 -36.22 1.32 -1.48
N ASP A 42 -36.01 1.35 -2.80
CA ASP A 42 -35.71 0.17 -3.60
C ASP A 42 -34.38 -0.46 -3.20
N ALA A 43 -33.35 0.35 -2.95
CA ALA A 43 -32.03 -0.13 -2.53
C ALA A 43 -32.05 -0.78 -1.14
N ILE A 44 -32.80 -0.21 -0.19
CA ILE A 44 -33.02 -0.83 1.13
C ILE A 44 -33.72 -2.17 0.96
N GLY A 45 -34.83 -2.22 0.22
CA GLY A 45 -35.57 -3.46 0.00
C GLY A 45 -34.72 -4.54 -0.68
N ALA A 46 -33.90 -4.16 -1.67
CA ALA A 46 -32.97 -5.07 -2.35
C ALA A 46 -31.86 -5.55 -1.40
N GLY A 47 -31.26 -4.64 -0.63
CA GLY A 47 -30.23 -4.95 0.36
C GLY A 47 -30.72 -5.94 1.42
N MET A 48 -31.90 -5.70 1.99
CA MET A 48 -32.50 -6.59 3.00
C MET A 48 -32.75 -8.00 2.45
N ARG A 49 -33.28 -8.13 1.22
CA ARG A 49 -33.50 -9.44 0.58
C ARG A 49 -32.20 -10.20 0.34
N MET A 50 -31.14 -9.50 -0.09
CA MET A 50 -29.83 -10.11 -0.27
C MET A 50 -29.20 -10.53 1.06
N ALA A 51 -29.30 -9.68 2.08
CA ALA A 51 -28.77 -9.96 3.41
C ALA A 51 -29.45 -11.18 4.06
N GLU A 52 -30.77 -11.27 3.97
CA GLU A 52 -31.55 -12.42 4.41
C GLU A 52 -31.11 -13.71 3.68
N SER A 53 -31.02 -13.66 2.35
CA SER A 53 -30.67 -14.82 1.53
C SER A 53 -29.25 -15.32 1.78
N ALA A 54 -28.29 -14.41 1.96
CA ALA A 54 -26.88 -14.75 2.10
C ALA A 54 -26.48 -15.06 3.55
N PHE A 55 -27.08 -14.39 4.53
CA PHE A 55 -26.61 -14.39 5.92
C PHE A 55 -27.72 -14.67 6.96
N GLY A 56 -28.98 -14.81 6.54
CA GLY A 56 -30.11 -15.06 7.46
C GLY A 56 -30.44 -13.88 8.38
N ASP A 57 -29.94 -12.69 8.08
CA ASP A 57 -30.20 -11.45 8.82
C ASP A 57 -30.52 -10.34 7.80
N PRO A 58 -31.74 -9.77 7.80
CA PRO A 58 -32.14 -8.77 6.83
C PRO A 58 -31.64 -7.37 7.21
N THR A 59 -30.86 -7.23 8.28
CA THR A 59 -30.43 -5.93 8.79
C THR A 59 -29.51 -5.23 7.80
N VAL A 60 -29.87 -3.98 7.45
CA VAL A 60 -29.06 -3.09 6.63
C VAL A 60 -28.81 -1.75 7.34
N PHE A 61 -27.74 -1.07 6.94
CA PHE A 61 -27.39 0.27 7.39
C PHE A 61 -27.01 1.15 6.19
N ILE A 62 -27.05 2.47 6.39
CA ILE A 62 -26.72 3.49 5.38
C ILE A 62 -25.46 4.22 5.85
N GLU A 63 -24.52 4.40 4.93
CA GLU A 63 -23.33 5.22 5.12
C GLU A 63 -23.19 6.22 3.98
N LYS A 64 -22.39 7.27 4.19
CA LYS A 64 -21.94 8.13 3.11
C LYS A 64 -21.20 7.30 2.06
N TYR A 65 -21.56 7.45 0.79
CA TYR A 65 -20.75 6.88 -0.29
C TYR A 65 -19.76 7.92 -0.79
N LEU A 66 -18.48 7.57 -0.75
CA LEU A 66 -17.41 8.40 -1.27
C LEU A 66 -16.98 7.84 -2.62
N VAL A 67 -17.07 8.65 -3.68
CA VAL A 67 -16.86 8.19 -5.07
C VAL A 67 -15.38 7.97 -5.38
N LYS A 68 -14.52 8.91 -4.97
CA LYS A 68 -13.07 8.86 -5.16
C LYS A 68 -12.36 9.31 -3.88
N PRO A 69 -12.59 8.62 -2.74
CA PRO A 69 -11.95 9.00 -1.50
C PRO A 69 -10.44 8.76 -1.59
N ARG A 70 -9.71 9.53 -0.79
CA ARG A 70 -8.36 9.18 -0.38
C ARG A 70 -8.43 8.31 0.85
N HIS A 71 -7.50 7.36 0.95
CA HIS A 71 -7.26 6.62 2.16
C HIS A 71 -6.06 7.29 2.85
N ILE A 72 -6.30 7.88 4.01
CA ILE A 72 -5.31 8.60 4.81
C ILE A 72 -5.31 8.00 6.20
N GLU A 73 -4.14 7.78 6.75
CA GLU A 73 -4.02 7.14 8.05
C GLU A 73 -2.95 7.78 8.93
N PHE A 74 -3.14 7.73 10.24
CA PHE A 74 -2.21 8.31 11.22
C PHE A 74 -1.58 7.21 12.06
N GLN A 75 -0.24 7.20 12.11
CA GLN A 75 0.50 6.35 13.03
C GLN A 75 0.37 6.89 14.45
N VAL A 76 0.01 6.04 15.40
CA VAL A 76 -0.02 6.36 16.84
C VAL A 76 0.96 5.44 17.59
N LEU A 77 1.61 6.00 18.61
CA LEU A 77 2.31 5.27 19.66
C LEU A 77 1.71 5.67 21.00
N ALA A 78 1.48 4.67 21.87
CA ALA A 78 1.04 4.88 23.24
C ALA A 78 1.79 3.96 24.21
N ASP A 79 2.13 4.45 25.40
CA ASP A 79 2.74 3.65 26.47
C ASP A 79 1.79 3.46 27.66
N GLU A 80 2.19 2.61 28.61
CA GLU A 80 1.43 2.34 29.83
C GLU A 80 1.50 3.48 30.85
N HIS A 81 2.27 4.55 30.56
CA HIS A 81 2.48 5.71 31.43
C HIS A 81 1.58 6.89 31.05
N GLY A 82 0.65 6.69 30.11
CA GLY A 82 -0.33 7.69 29.69
C GLY A 82 0.17 8.63 28.58
N ASN A 83 1.30 8.32 27.95
CA ASN A 83 1.79 9.10 26.81
C ASN A 83 1.15 8.60 25.51
N PHE A 84 0.68 9.54 24.69
CA PHE A 84 0.10 9.27 23.36
C PHE A 84 0.67 10.28 22.37
N VAL A 85 1.29 9.80 21.30
CA VAL A 85 1.88 10.63 20.24
C VAL A 85 1.49 10.08 18.87
N HIS A 86 1.33 10.98 17.89
CA HIS A 86 1.20 10.59 16.49
C HIS A 86 2.54 10.79 15.78
N LEU A 87 2.86 9.88 14.86
CA LEU A 87 4.05 9.96 13.99
C LEU A 87 3.65 10.41 12.58
N TYR A 88 2.71 11.35 12.52
CA TYR A 88 2.14 11.90 11.29
C TYR A 88 1.36 10.90 10.43
N ASP A 89 0.94 11.39 9.27
CA ASP A 89 0.03 10.77 8.34
C ASP A 89 0.74 10.03 7.20
N ARG A 90 0.02 9.06 6.61
CA ARG A 90 0.36 8.38 5.36
C ARG A 90 -0.80 8.47 4.37
N GLU A 91 -0.46 8.63 3.10
CA GLU A 91 -1.39 8.48 1.98
C GLU A 91 -1.27 7.04 1.44
N CYS A 92 -2.39 6.34 1.38
CA CYS A 92 -2.43 4.93 1.01
C CYS A 92 -3.50 4.64 -0.05
N SER A 93 -3.85 5.62 -0.89
CA SER A 93 -4.99 5.50 -1.81
C SER A 93 -4.70 4.63 -3.03
N ILE A 94 -3.44 4.41 -3.38
CA ILE A 94 -3.09 3.55 -4.50
C ILE A 94 -3.27 2.08 -4.11
N GLN A 95 -4.44 1.55 -4.46
CA GLN A 95 -4.90 0.24 -4.02
C GLN A 95 -5.44 -0.61 -5.18
N ARG A 96 -5.36 -1.93 -5.02
CA ARG A 96 -6.04 -2.92 -5.87
C ARG A 96 -6.96 -3.76 -5.00
N ARG A 97 -8.28 -3.72 -5.26
CA ARG A 97 -9.29 -4.48 -4.48
C ARG A 97 -9.12 -4.29 -2.96
N HIS A 98 -8.95 -3.03 -2.53
CA HIS A 98 -8.70 -2.63 -1.14
C HIS A 98 -7.34 -3.06 -0.56
N GLN A 99 -6.46 -3.67 -1.35
CA GLN A 99 -5.08 -3.95 -0.97
C GLN A 99 -4.18 -2.78 -1.39
N LYS A 100 -3.52 -2.15 -0.42
CA LYS A 100 -2.55 -1.06 -0.65
C LYS A 100 -1.34 -1.58 -1.44
N LEU A 101 -0.86 -0.76 -2.38
CA LEU A 101 0.26 -1.10 -3.28
C LEU A 101 1.38 -0.05 -3.27
N VAL A 102 1.01 1.22 -3.11
CA VAL A 102 1.93 2.35 -2.97
C VAL A 102 1.42 3.23 -1.83
N GLU A 103 2.34 3.57 -0.94
CA GLU A 103 2.08 4.37 0.25
C GLU A 103 3.12 5.48 0.34
N GLU A 104 2.74 6.67 0.80
CA GLU A 104 3.67 7.77 0.96
C GLU A 104 3.45 8.58 2.23
N ALA A 105 4.53 9.16 2.75
CA ALA A 105 4.52 10.00 3.94
C ALA A 105 5.40 11.23 3.74
N PRO A 106 4.96 12.43 4.16
CA PRO A 106 3.58 12.75 4.55
C PRO A 106 2.62 12.70 3.37
N CYS A 107 1.31 12.74 3.62
CA CYS A 107 0.29 12.86 2.59
C CYS A 107 0.41 14.22 1.86
N PRO A 108 0.42 14.24 0.52
CA PRO A 108 0.70 15.45 -0.26
C PRO A 108 -0.38 16.54 -0.17
N ILE A 109 -1.59 16.21 0.29
CA ILE A 109 -2.70 17.17 0.39
C ILE A 109 -2.82 17.83 1.77
N MET A 110 -2.00 17.43 2.74
CA MET A 110 -2.12 17.92 4.10
C MET A 110 -1.71 19.38 4.24
N THR A 111 -2.64 20.20 4.72
CA THR A 111 -2.33 21.48 5.37
C THR A 111 -2.06 21.26 6.85
N ASP A 112 -1.46 22.25 7.53
CA ASP A 112 -1.22 22.15 8.97
C ASP A 112 -2.54 22.02 9.75
N ASP A 113 -3.58 22.79 9.40
CA ASP A 113 -4.91 22.69 10.00
C ASP A 113 -5.54 21.30 9.81
N LEU A 114 -5.52 20.77 8.58
CA LEU A 114 -6.11 19.47 8.31
C LEU A 114 -5.38 18.37 9.10
N ARG A 115 -4.05 18.44 9.13
CA ARG A 115 -3.21 17.50 9.86
C ARG A 115 -3.50 17.56 11.36
N ASP A 116 -3.57 18.75 11.95
CA ASP A 116 -3.85 18.91 13.38
C ASP A 116 -5.23 18.35 13.76
N ARG A 117 -6.26 18.62 12.93
CA ARG A 117 -7.61 18.08 13.15
C ARG A 117 -7.65 16.56 13.04
N MET A 118 -7.05 15.98 12.01
CA MET A 118 -7.05 14.53 11.80
C MET A 118 -6.18 13.80 12.84
N ALA A 119 -5.00 14.34 13.17
CA ALA A 119 -4.15 13.83 14.23
C ALA A 119 -4.85 13.85 15.59
N GLY A 120 -5.53 14.96 15.92
CA GLY A 120 -6.33 15.08 17.13
C GLY A 120 -7.41 14.00 17.21
N SER A 121 -8.09 13.73 16.09
CA SER A 121 -9.09 12.65 16.00
C SER A 121 -8.45 11.26 16.18
N ALA A 122 -7.29 11.00 15.57
CA ALA A 122 -6.57 9.74 15.72
C ALA A 122 -6.14 9.49 17.17
N LEU A 123 -5.60 10.51 17.84
CA LEU A 123 -5.23 10.43 19.26
C LEU A 123 -6.46 10.27 20.16
N ALA A 124 -7.60 10.89 19.81
CA ALA A 124 -8.84 10.71 20.55
C ALA A 124 -9.34 9.26 20.49
N VAL A 125 -9.28 8.62 19.31
CA VAL A 125 -9.61 7.18 19.15
C VAL A 125 -8.69 6.31 20.00
N ALA A 126 -7.37 6.55 19.97
CA ALA A 126 -6.41 5.78 20.75
C ALA A 126 -6.62 5.95 22.27
N LYS A 127 -6.87 7.18 22.74
CA LYS A 127 -7.16 7.45 24.15
C LYS A 127 -8.49 6.83 24.61
N ALA A 128 -9.53 6.93 23.80
CA ALA A 128 -10.85 6.39 24.14
C ALA A 128 -10.89 4.86 24.23
N SER A 129 -9.89 4.18 23.66
CA SER A 129 -9.74 2.73 23.69
C SER A 129 -8.69 2.25 24.69
N ASP A 130 -8.15 3.14 25.53
CA ASP A 130 -7.01 2.86 26.44
C ASP A 130 -5.87 2.15 25.71
N TYR A 131 -5.58 2.59 24.48
CA TYR A 131 -4.66 1.91 23.59
C TYR A 131 -3.23 1.95 24.11
N THR A 132 -2.48 0.87 23.87
CA THR A 132 -1.05 0.75 24.18
C THR A 132 -0.34 0.14 22.98
N ASN A 133 0.94 0.48 22.80
CA ASN A 133 1.82 0.06 21.70
C ASN A 133 1.57 0.85 20.39
N ALA A 134 2.06 0.33 19.25
CA ALA A 134 1.88 0.96 17.95
C ALA A 134 0.60 0.51 17.27
N GLY A 135 -0.19 1.48 16.81
CA GLY A 135 -1.41 1.27 16.05
C GLY A 135 -1.60 2.37 15.01
N THR A 136 -2.54 2.15 14.10
CA THR A 136 -2.86 3.14 13.06
C THR A 136 -4.34 3.40 13.02
N VAL A 137 -4.72 4.68 12.97
CA VAL A 137 -6.11 5.09 12.76
C VAL A 137 -6.29 5.48 11.29
N GLU A 138 -7.18 4.78 10.59
CA GLU A 138 -7.45 4.98 9.17
C GLU A 138 -8.69 5.83 8.94
N PHE A 139 -8.61 6.70 7.93
CA PHE A 139 -9.67 7.60 7.51
C PHE A 139 -9.88 7.53 5.99
N LEU A 140 -11.12 7.77 5.57
CA LEU A 140 -11.43 8.17 4.21
C LEU A 140 -11.56 9.68 4.15
N TYR A 141 -10.90 10.31 3.18
CA TYR A 141 -10.97 11.75 2.94
C TYR A 141 -11.61 12.04 1.58
N ALA A 142 -12.58 12.95 1.54
CA ALA A 142 -13.21 13.40 0.30
C ALA A 142 -13.72 14.84 0.48
N ASP A 143 -13.50 15.67 -0.54
CA ASP A 143 -14.09 17.02 -0.66
C ASP A 143 -13.87 17.96 0.56
N GLY A 144 -12.76 17.78 1.30
CA GLY A 144 -12.42 18.60 2.48
C GLY A 144 -12.78 17.96 3.82
N ASP A 145 -13.62 16.92 3.80
CA ASP A 145 -14.05 16.17 4.96
C ASP A 145 -13.30 14.84 5.10
N TYR A 146 -13.25 14.32 6.33
CA TYR A 146 -12.68 13.02 6.63
C TYR A 146 -13.59 12.21 7.56
N TYR A 147 -13.55 10.89 7.38
CA TYR A 147 -14.41 9.94 8.06
C TYR A 147 -13.56 8.82 8.62
N PHE A 148 -13.67 8.56 9.93
CA PHE A 148 -13.03 7.41 10.55
C PHE A 148 -13.50 6.13 9.87
N MET A 149 -12.56 5.22 9.59
CA MET A 149 -12.84 3.94 8.96
C MET A 149 -12.58 2.80 9.94
N GLU A 150 -11.34 2.66 10.39
CA GLU A 150 -10.95 1.64 11.36
C GLU A 150 -9.70 2.03 12.14
N MET A 151 -9.39 1.28 13.20
CA MET A 151 -8.08 1.32 13.85
C MET A 151 -7.42 -0.05 13.72
N ASN A 152 -6.27 -0.08 13.07
CA ASN A 152 -5.40 -1.25 13.04
C ASN A 152 -4.59 -1.31 14.32
N THR A 153 -4.92 -2.26 15.20
CA THR A 153 -4.31 -2.42 16.54
C THR A 153 -2.98 -3.19 16.49
N ARG A 154 -2.17 -2.94 15.45
CA ARG A 154 -0.89 -3.58 15.18
C ARG A 154 -0.03 -2.71 14.28
N LEU A 155 1.24 -3.09 14.14
CA LEU A 155 2.11 -2.55 13.11
C LEU A 155 1.54 -2.84 11.71
N GLN A 156 1.67 -1.88 10.80
CA GLN A 156 1.32 -2.02 9.39
C GLN A 156 2.56 -2.21 8.50
N VAL A 157 2.33 -2.66 7.28
CA VAL A 157 3.40 -2.98 6.32
C VAL A 157 4.21 -1.71 5.98
N GLU A 158 3.47 -0.62 5.78
CA GLU A 158 3.87 0.72 5.37
C GLU A 158 4.43 1.61 6.51
N HIS A 159 4.71 1.06 7.70
CA HIS A 159 5.32 1.83 8.80
C HIS A 159 6.68 2.46 8.40
N THR A 160 7.36 1.84 7.44
CA THR A 160 8.68 2.22 6.92
C THR A 160 8.74 3.66 6.41
N VAL A 161 7.68 4.16 5.75
CA VAL A 161 7.66 5.55 5.25
C VAL A 161 7.59 6.54 6.40
N THR A 162 6.87 6.20 7.47
CA THR A 162 6.85 7.00 8.72
C THR A 162 8.22 7.00 9.40
N GLU A 163 8.87 5.84 9.52
CA GLU A 163 10.23 5.77 10.09
C GLU A 163 11.22 6.62 9.29
N LEU A 164 11.13 6.59 7.96
CA LEU A 164 12.03 7.35 7.08
C LEU A 164 11.86 8.86 7.22
N ILE A 165 10.65 9.37 7.42
CA ILE A 165 10.42 10.81 7.59
C ILE A 165 10.62 11.30 9.02
N THR A 166 10.46 10.44 10.03
CA THR A 166 10.59 10.86 11.45
C THR A 166 11.94 10.52 12.06
N GLY A 167 12.63 9.51 11.53
CA GLY A 167 13.83 8.93 12.14
C GLY A 167 13.52 8.06 13.38
N ILE A 168 12.26 7.81 13.69
CA ILE A 168 11.85 6.96 14.81
C ILE A 168 11.72 5.52 14.33
N ASP A 169 12.45 4.61 14.98
CA ASP A 169 12.32 3.16 14.79
C ASP A 169 11.10 2.68 15.59
N ILE A 170 10.00 2.42 14.88
CA ILE A 170 8.70 2.09 15.46
C ILE A 170 8.76 0.70 16.09
N VAL A 171 9.37 -0.28 15.42
CA VAL A 171 9.48 -1.65 15.95
C VAL A 171 10.25 -1.67 17.26
N LYS A 172 11.34 -0.89 17.36
CA LYS A 172 12.08 -0.72 18.62
C LYS A 172 11.21 -0.08 19.70
N GLN A 173 10.40 0.94 19.38
CA GLN A 173 9.47 1.52 20.35
C GLN A 173 8.43 0.50 20.82
N GLN A 174 7.88 -0.32 19.92
CA GLN A 174 6.92 -1.37 20.29
C GLN A 174 7.51 -2.33 21.32
N LEU A 175 8.77 -2.75 21.15
CA LEU A 175 9.46 -3.63 22.08
C LEU A 175 9.75 -2.95 23.42
N ALA A 176 10.17 -1.68 23.41
CA ALA A 176 10.42 -0.91 24.63
C ALA A 176 9.13 -0.71 25.45
N ILE A 177 8.04 -0.30 24.79
CA ILE A 177 6.72 -0.14 25.41
C ILE A 177 6.24 -1.47 26.00
N ALA A 178 6.38 -2.57 25.25
CA ALA A 178 6.00 -3.90 25.75
C ALA A 178 6.88 -4.39 26.93
N ALA A 179 8.06 -3.81 27.12
CA ALA A 179 8.92 -4.03 28.29
C ALA A 179 8.58 -3.12 29.48
N GLY A 180 7.59 -2.23 29.35
CA GLY A 180 7.18 -1.27 30.37
C GLY A 180 7.95 0.05 30.34
N ASP A 181 8.81 0.27 29.34
CA ASP A 181 9.50 1.55 29.18
C ASP A 181 8.51 2.64 28.73
N SER A 182 8.77 3.88 29.15
CA SER A 182 8.03 5.05 28.68
C SER A 182 8.59 5.58 27.36
N LEU A 183 7.75 6.22 26.56
CA LEU A 183 8.16 6.89 25.32
C LEU A 183 9.27 7.92 25.62
N PRO A 184 10.40 7.88 24.88
CA PRO A 184 11.53 8.76 25.15
C PRO A 184 11.35 10.19 24.60
N PHE A 185 10.16 10.51 24.07
CA PHE A 185 9.82 11.79 23.48
C PHE A 185 8.33 12.09 23.63
N ASP A 186 7.98 13.37 23.58
CA ASP A 186 6.61 13.85 23.47
C ASP A 186 6.27 14.24 22.02
N GLN A 187 5.09 14.80 21.79
CA GLN A 187 4.66 15.21 20.45
C GLN A 187 5.55 16.31 19.84
N GLN A 188 6.16 17.18 20.66
CA GLN A 188 7.03 18.26 20.19
C GLN A 188 8.40 17.75 19.74
N GLY A 189 8.83 16.59 20.26
CA GLY A 189 10.03 15.87 19.84
C GLY A 189 9.90 15.15 18.49
N VAL A 190 8.72 15.08 17.89
CA VAL A 190 8.48 14.42 16.60
C VAL A 190 8.43 15.46 15.48
N SER A 191 9.22 15.27 14.43
CA SER A 191 9.28 16.21 13.29
C SER A 191 9.34 15.46 11.96
N ILE A 192 8.76 16.05 10.91
CA ILE A 192 8.87 15.55 9.54
C ILE A 192 10.19 16.01 8.93
N ARG A 193 10.91 15.08 8.31
CA ARG A 193 12.10 15.33 7.50
C ARG A 193 11.96 14.67 6.13
N GLY A 194 11.66 15.49 5.13
CA GLY A 194 11.57 15.06 3.74
C GLY A 194 10.29 14.28 3.44
N HIS A 195 10.36 13.39 2.47
CA HIS A 195 9.23 12.62 1.94
C HIS A 195 9.67 11.20 1.63
N ALA A 196 8.84 10.21 1.95
CA ALA A 196 9.09 8.80 1.68
C ALA A 196 7.95 8.17 0.89
N ILE A 197 8.29 7.21 0.03
CA ILE A 197 7.34 6.40 -0.74
C ILE A 197 7.75 4.94 -0.60
N GLU A 198 6.79 4.06 -0.29
CA GLU A 198 6.92 2.60 -0.34
C GLU A 198 6.19 2.05 -1.57
N CYS A 199 6.77 1.03 -2.19
CA CYS A 199 6.14 0.23 -3.22
C CYS A 199 6.21 -1.25 -2.81
N ARG A 200 5.06 -1.93 -2.80
CA ARG A 200 4.99 -3.37 -2.52
C ARG A 200 5.36 -4.16 -3.77
N ILE A 201 6.55 -4.76 -3.78
CA ILE A 201 7.02 -5.58 -4.89
C ILE A 201 6.48 -7.00 -4.69
N ASN A 202 5.54 -7.39 -5.53
CA ASN A 202 4.84 -8.68 -5.44
C ASN A 202 5.13 -9.53 -6.66
N ALA A 203 5.11 -10.86 -6.50
CA ALA A 203 5.14 -11.85 -7.57
C ALA A 203 3.75 -11.98 -8.20
N GLU A 204 3.35 -10.96 -8.96
CA GLU A 204 2.04 -10.86 -9.59
C GLU A 204 2.17 -10.33 -11.02
N ASP A 205 1.20 -10.65 -11.87
CA ASP A 205 1.08 -10.12 -13.23
C ASP A 205 0.05 -8.97 -13.28
N PRO A 206 0.48 -7.70 -13.37
CA PRO A 206 -0.44 -6.55 -13.43
C PRO A 206 -1.37 -6.56 -14.64
N LEU A 207 -1.00 -7.21 -15.76
CA LEU A 207 -1.85 -7.28 -16.96
C LEU A 207 -2.88 -8.42 -16.86
N ASN A 208 -2.61 -9.44 -16.05
CA ASN A 208 -3.51 -10.55 -15.82
C ASN A 208 -4.26 -10.39 -14.49
N ASN A 209 -4.85 -9.21 -14.27
CA ASN A 209 -5.64 -8.89 -13.09
C ASN A 209 -4.92 -9.20 -11.75
N PHE A 210 -3.60 -9.00 -11.71
CA PHE A 210 -2.74 -9.27 -10.56
C PHE A 210 -2.82 -10.72 -10.10
N ALA A 211 -2.89 -11.66 -11.05
CA ALA A 211 -2.73 -13.07 -10.75
C ALA A 211 -1.34 -13.30 -10.15
N ALA A 212 -1.28 -14.03 -9.03
CA ALA A 212 -0.01 -14.42 -8.42
C ALA A 212 0.78 -15.32 -9.38
N ASP A 213 2.10 -15.13 -9.40
CA ASP A 213 3.05 -15.90 -10.21
C ASP A 213 4.09 -16.58 -9.30
N PRO A 214 3.67 -17.61 -8.52
CA PRO A 214 4.58 -18.35 -7.67
C PRO A 214 5.63 -19.06 -8.54
N GLY A 215 6.88 -19.02 -8.12
CA GLY A 215 7.96 -19.57 -8.93
C GLY A 215 9.35 -19.35 -8.34
N LYS A 216 10.34 -19.90 -9.03
CA LYS A 216 11.74 -19.83 -8.57
C LYS A 216 12.39 -18.53 -9.04
N ILE A 217 12.95 -17.78 -8.10
CA ILE A 217 13.80 -16.63 -8.37
C ILE A 217 15.13 -17.11 -8.96
N LEU A 218 15.30 -16.93 -10.27
CA LEU A 218 16.50 -17.31 -11.01
C LEU A 218 17.62 -16.30 -10.82
N ARG A 219 17.27 -15.01 -10.77
CA ARG A 219 18.19 -13.91 -10.47
C ARG A 219 17.49 -12.85 -9.64
N TYR A 220 18.28 -12.27 -8.73
CA TYR A 220 17.85 -11.23 -7.81
C TYR A 220 19.02 -10.26 -7.62
N ARG A 221 18.78 -8.98 -7.89
CA ARG A 221 19.67 -7.88 -7.53
C ARG A 221 18.80 -6.71 -7.10
N SER A 222 18.78 -6.45 -5.80
CA SER A 222 18.09 -5.30 -5.23
C SER A 222 18.81 -3.98 -5.59
N PRO A 223 18.06 -2.88 -5.72
CA PRO A 223 18.64 -1.55 -5.81
C PRO A 223 19.21 -1.15 -4.44
N GLY A 224 20.11 -0.16 -4.45
CA GLY A 224 20.62 0.48 -3.24
C GLY A 224 20.89 1.96 -3.49
N GLY A 225 21.84 2.51 -2.73
CA GLY A 225 22.27 3.91 -2.82
C GLY A 225 21.53 4.85 -1.87
N PRO A 226 21.88 6.16 -1.88
CA PRO A 226 21.32 7.14 -0.96
C PRO A 226 19.79 7.22 -1.02
N GLY A 227 19.15 7.17 0.15
CA GLY A 227 17.70 7.29 0.28
C GLY A 227 16.91 6.10 -0.23
N VAL A 228 17.52 4.92 -0.37
CA VAL A 228 16.82 3.69 -0.76
C VAL A 228 16.91 2.68 0.38
N ARG A 229 15.74 2.18 0.80
CA ARG A 229 15.60 1.12 1.81
C ARG A 229 14.86 -0.06 1.18
N ILE A 230 15.32 -1.27 1.49
CA ILE A 230 14.69 -2.51 1.07
C ILE A 230 14.46 -3.35 2.33
N ASP A 231 13.22 -3.75 2.56
CA ASP A 231 12.86 -4.78 3.52
C ASP A 231 12.39 -6.00 2.71
N SER A 232 13.17 -7.10 2.74
CA SER A 232 12.87 -8.31 1.96
C SER A 232 13.25 -9.57 2.74
N GLY A 233 12.50 -10.65 2.51
CA GLY A 233 12.81 -12.00 3.00
C GLY A 233 13.25 -12.97 1.90
N ILE A 234 13.46 -12.48 0.67
CA ILE A 234 13.72 -13.30 -0.52
C ILE A 234 15.18 -13.19 -0.96
N HIS A 235 15.72 -14.27 -1.51
CA HIS A 235 17.08 -14.29 -2.07
C HIS A 235 17.13 -15.03 -3.41
N MET A 236 18.25 -14.94 -4.12
CA MET A 236 18.47 -15.70 -5.34
C MET A 236 18.32 -17.21 -5.07
N GLY A 237 17.54 -17.90 -5.90
CA GLY A 237 17.27 -19.33 -5.78
C GLY A 237 16.05 -19.68 -4.91
N TYR A 238 15.48 -18.72 -4.19
CA TYR A 238 14.25 -18.91 -3.42
C TYR A 238 13.07 -19.27 -4.34
N THR A 239 12.17 -20.13 -3.87
CA THR A 239 10.92 -20.45 -4.58
C THR A 239 9.76 -19.81 -3.85
N ILE A 240 9.10 -18.87 -4.51
CA ILE A 240 7.88 -18.23 -4.01
C ILE A 240 6.77 -19.27 -4.02
N PRO A 241 6.24 -19.65 -2.85
CA PRO A 241 5.18 -20.64 -2.75
C PRO A 241 3.81 -20.04 -3.10
N ALA A 242 2.85 -20.87 -3.49
CA ALA A 242 1.51 -20.42 -3.89
C ALA A 242 0.55 -20.18 -2.71
N ASN A 243 0.91 -20.59 -1.50
CA ASN A 243 0.02 -20.63 -0.34
C ASN A 243 0.18 -19.45 0.64
N TYR A 244 1.06 -18.50 0.33
CA TYR A 244 1.26 -17.28 1.13
C TYR A 244 1.08 -16.03 0.26
N ASP A 245 1.17 -14.86 0.88
CA ASP A 245 1.19 -13.57 0.18
C ASP A 245 2.32 -13.52 -0.87
N SER A 246 2.06 -12.86 -1.99
CA SER A 246 2.95 -12.77 -3.16
C SER A 246 4.12 -11.80 -2.96
N MET A 247 4.18 -11.07 -1.84
CA MET A 247 5.18 -10.05 -1.57
C MET A 247 6.61 -10.59 -1.56
N ILE A 248 7.45 -9.97 -2.39
CA ILE A 248 8.88 -10.22 -2.52
C ILE A 248 9.67 -9.27 -1.62
N ALA A 249 9.31 -7.99 -1.65
CA ALA A 249 10.01 -6.94 -0.92
C ALA A 249 9.15 -5.70 -0.78
N LYS A 250 9.47 -4.89 0.21
CA LYS A 250 9.07 -3.49 0.30
C LYS A 250 10.21 -2.64 -0.22
N LEU A 251 9.96 -1.85 -1.27
CA LEU A 251 10.94 -0.91 -1.80
C LEU A 251 10.56 0.48 -1.36
N CYS A 252 11.39 1.09 -0.52
CA CYS A 252 11.22 2.44 -0.05
C CYS A 252 12.22 3.40 -0.69
N ALA A 253 11.76 4.59 -1.04
CA ALA A 253 12.59 5.72 -1.41
C ALA A 253 12.31 6.88 -0.45
N TRP A 254 13.33 7.65 -0.13
CA TRP A 254 13.26 8.86 0.68
C TRP A 254 14.06 9.98 0.02
N GLY A 255 13.61 11.22 0.14
CA GLY A 255 14.24 12.43 -0.39
C GLY A 255 13.81 13.66 0.39
N MET A 256 14.46 14.81 0.17
CA MET A 256 14.08 16.05 0.86
C MET A 256 12.79 16.65 0.33
N THR A 257 12.38 16.26 -0.87
CA THR A 257 11.14 16.70 -1.52
C THR A 257 10.46 15.51 -2.19
N ARG A 258 9.14 15.56 -2.33
CA ARG A 258 8.37 14.52 -3.04
C ARG A 258 8.86 14.27 -4.47
N PRO A 259 9.16 15.30 -5.32
CA PRO A 259 9.74 15.07 -6.65
C PRO A 259 11.08 14.33 -6.62
N GLU A 260 11.95 14.64 -5.66
CA GLU A 260 13.21 13.92 -5.48
C GLU A 260 12.98 12.45 -5.10
N THR A 261 12.05 12.19 -4.18
CA THR A 261 11.66 10.84 -3.76
C THR A 261 11.13 10.03 -4.94
N ILE A 262 10.25 10.62 -5.77
CA ILE A 262 9.75 10.00 -7.00
C ILE A 262 10.91 9.69 -7.95
N ALA A 263 11.85 10.62 -8.16
CA ALA A 263 13.01 10.39 -9.03
C ALA A 263 13.90 9.25 -8.52
N ARG A 264 14.14 9.18 -7.20
CA ARG A 264 14.90 8.09 -6.57
C ARG A 264 14.18 6.75 -6.70
N MET A 265 12.85 6.74 -6.54
CA MET A 265 12.02 5.55 -6.72
C MET A 265 12.06 5.04 -8.17
N ARG A 266 11.92 5.92 -9.17
CA ARG A 266 12.06 5.57 -10.60
C ARG A 266 13.39 4.86 -10.87
N ARG A 267 14.49 5.44 -10.38
CA ARG A 267 15.84 4.85 -10.51
C ARG A 267 15.96 3.52 -9.76
N ALA A 268 15.43 3.41 -8.54
CA ALA A 268 15.46 2.17 -7.77
C ALA A 268 14.70 1.03 -8.47
N ILE A 269 13.50 1.32 -8.99
CA ILE A 269 12.70 0.37 -9.77
C ILE A 269 13.47 -0.06 -11.03
N TYR A 270 14.05 0.89 -11.77
CA TYR A 270 14.83 0.59 -12.96
C TYR A 270 16.08 -0.26 -12.67
N GLU A 271 16.72 -0.12 -11.50
CA GLU A 271 17.88 -0.93 -11.14
C GLU A 271 17.50 -2.32 -10.59
N TYR A 272 16.26 -2.51 -10.14
CA TYR A 272 15.81 -3.76 -9.55
C TYR A 272 15.76 -4.86 -10.62
N VAL A 273 16.52 -5.93 -10.42
CA VAL A 273 16.49 -7.12 -11.29
C VAL A 273 15.88 -8.29 -10.53
N ILE A 274 14.72 -8.75 -11.01
CA ILE A 274 14.06 -9.97 -10.55
C ILE A 274 13.73 -10.79 -11.79
N ILE A 275 14.30 -11.99 -11.88
CA ILE A 275 14.07 -12.91 -13.02
C ILE A 275 13.58 -14.23 -12.49
N GLY A 276 12.56 -14.79 -13.12
CA GLY A 276 11.99 -16.11 -12.81
C GLY A 276 10.49 -16.07 -12.50
N VAL A 277 9.98 -14.89 -12.15
CA VAL A 277 8.56 -14.60 -11.91
C VAL A 277 8.23 -13.23 -12.50
N LYS A 278 6.96 -13.00 -12.81
CA LYS A 278 6.39 -11.68 -13.07
C LYS A 278 6.31 -10.89 -11.77
N THR A 279 6.34 -9.55 -11.89
CA THR A 279 6.30 -8.68 -10.72
C THR A 279 5.47 -7.43 -10.94
N THR A 280 5.14 -6.73 -9.85
CA THR A 280 4.50 -5.41 -9.86
C THR A 280 5.44 -4.25 -10.21
N LEU A 281 6.74 -4.48 -10.45
CA LEU A 281 7.71 -3.42 -10.81
C LEU A 281 7.26 -2.55 -12.00
N PRO A 282 6.74 -3.09 -13.12
CA PRO A 282 6.28 -2.27 -14.24
C PRO A 282 5.13 -1.34 -13.88
N LEU A 283 4.22 -1.80 -13.00
CA LEU A 283 3.11 -0.98 -12.52
C LEU A 283 3.62 0.20 -11.70
N HIS A 284 4.49 -0.07 -10.74
CA HIS A 284 5.11 0.98 -9.92
C HIS A 284 5.88 1.96 -10.80
N HIS A 285 6.58 1.48 -11.82
CA HIS A 285 7.28 2.34 -12.77
C HIS A 285 6.31 3.25 -13.54
N ALA A 286 5.15 2.72 -13.95
CA ALA A 286 4.10 3.49 -14.62
C ALA A 286 3.50 4.55 -13.71
N ILE A 287 3.18 4.20 -12.45
CA ILE A 287 2.65 5.12 -11.44
C ILE A 287 3.64 6.26 -11.19
N MET A 288 4.91 5.95 -10.98
CA MET A 288 5.93 6.97 -10.73
C MET A 288 6.11 7.94 -11.90
N HIS A 289 5.69 7.60 -13.12
CA HIS A 289 5.72 8.48 -14.29
C HIS A 289 4.36 9.09 -14.65
N ASN A 290 3.32 8.80 -13.88
CA ASN A 290 1.98 9.30 -14.14
C ASN A 290 1.83 10.74 -13.62
N PRO A 291 1.36 11.71 -14.44
CA PRO A 291 1.18 13.10 -14.02
C PRO A 291 0.27 13.26 -12.79
N HIS A 292 -0.86 12.56 -12.73
CA HIS A 292 -1.79 12.64 -11.58
C HIS A 292 -1.11 12.21 -10.28
N PHE A 293 -0.35 11.11 -10.30
CA PHE A 293 0.43 10.70 -9.15
C PHE A 293 1.49 11.76 -8.77
N ILE A 294 2.21 12.32 -9.74
CA ILE A 294 3.23 13.37 -9.51
C ILE A 294 2.62 14.63 -8.91
N ASP A 295 1.39 14.99 -9.31
CA ASP A 295 0.66 16.15 -8.81
C ASP A 295 -0.05 15.86 -7.47
N GLY A 296 -0.05 14.60 -7.03
CA GLY A 296 -0.69 14.17 -5.79
C GLY A 296 -2.21 13.98 -5.94
N ASP A 297 -2.74 13.94 -7.16
CA ASP A 297 -4.13 13.63 -7.50
C ASP A 297 -4.34 12.10 -7.47
N THR A 298 -4.62 11.58 -6.27
CA THR A 298 -4.75 10.15 -5.99
C THR A 298 -6.05 9.86 -5.25
N HIS A 299 -6.59 8.66 -5.46
CA HIS A 299 -7.80 8.16 -4.80
C HIS A 299 -7.84 6.62 -4.92
N THR A 300 -8.72 5.97 -4.16
CA THR A 300 -8.83 4.50 -4.07
C THR A 300 -9.13 3.79 -5.40
N HIS A 301 -9.61 4.53 -6.39
CA HIS A 301 -9.91 4.05 -7.74
C HIS A 301 -8.82 4.34 -8.79
N PHE A 302 -7.67 4.89 -8.38
CA PHE A 302 -6.61 5.35 -9.29
C PHE A 302 -6.17 4.28 -10.30
N LEU A 303 -6.08 3.01 -9.88
CA LEU A 303 -5.66 1.91 -10.74
C LEU A 303 -6.69 1.51 -11.82
N GLN A 304 -7.94 1.94 -11.69
CA GLN A 304 -9.00 1.67 -12.67
C GLN A 304 -9.13 2.78 -13.73
N GLU A 305 -8.39 3.87 -13.57
CA GLU A 305 -8.48 5.02 -14.46
C GLU A 305 -7.86 4.74 -15.84
N GLU A 306 -8.40 5.37 -16.87
CA GLU A 306 -7.91 5.17 -18.24
C GLU A 306 -6.45 5.60 -18.41
N HIS A 307 -6.01 6.64 -17.68
CA HIS A 307 -4.65 7.18 -17.75
C HIS A 307 -3.58 6.17 -17.33
N ILE A 308 -3.88 5.27 -16.39
CA ILE A 308 -2.95 4.22 -15.95
C ILE A 308 -3.03 3.00 -16.87
N LEU A 309 -4.24 2.58 -17.26
CA LEU A 309 -4.45 1.44 -18.15
C LEU A 309 -3.78 1.63 -19.52
N LYS A 310 -3.81 2.85 -20.05
CA LYS A 310 -3.14 3.21 -21.32
C LYS A 310 -1.62 3.05 -21.29
N THR A 311 -1.00 3.30 -20.14
CA THR A 311 0.47 3.36 -20.03
C THR A 311 1.10 2.07 -19.52
N LEU A 312 0.36 1.28 -18.73
CA LEU A 312 0.87 0.05 -18.09
C LEU A 312 1.44 -0.96 -19.11
N ASN A 313 0.74 -1.18 -20.23
CA ASN A 313 1.20 -2.09 -21.29
C ASN A 313 2.58 -1.72 -21.84
N ARG A 314 2.89 -0.43 -21.94
CA ARG A 314 4.22 0.03 -22.40
C ARG A 314 5.30 -0.36 -21.39
N TYR A 315 5.11 -0.06 -20.11
CA TYR A 315 6.08 -0.35 -19.06
C TYR A 315 6.30 -1.85 -18.86
N VAL A 316 5.25 -2.67 -18.99
CA VAL A 316 5.39 -4.13 -18.91
C VAL A 316 6.25 -4.65 -20.06
N ARG A 317 6.02 -4.20 -21.30
CA ARG A 317 6.84 -4.61 -22.45
C ARG A 317 8.30 -4.16 -22.33
N GLU A 318 8.52 -2.94 -21.84
CA GLU A 318 9.87 -2.42 -21.60
C GLU A 318 10.61 -3.25 -20.56
N GLU A 319 9.94 -3.58 -19.45
CA GLU A 319 10.52 -4.42 -18.39
C GLU A 319 10.81 -5.84 -18.88
N GLU A 320 9.88 -6.47 -19.60
CA GLU A 320 10.08 -7.81 -20.18
C GLU A 320 11.29 -7.82 -21.11
N LYS A 321 11.41 -6.84 -22.02
CA LYS A 321 12.55 -6.71 -22.93
C LYS A 321 13.86 -6.52 -22.16
N ARG A 322 13.85 -5.70 -21.10
CA ARG A 322 15.01 -5.46 -20.24
C ARG A 322 15.46 -6.73 -19.53
N MET A 323 14.53 -7.45 -18.90
CA MET A 323 14.79 -8.70 -18.19
C MET A 323 15.26 -9.82 -19.13
N GLN A 324 14.71 -9.91 -20.35
CA GLN A 324 15.17 -10.85 -21.36
C GLN A 324 16.61 -10.56 -21.81
N THR A 325 16.93 -9.29 -22.03
CA THR A 325 18.30 -8.86 -22.42
C THR A 325 19.31 -9.20 -21.31
N LEU A 326 18.97 -8.89 -20.05
CA LEU A 326 19.78 -9.25 -18.89
C LEU A 326 19.94 -10.77 -18.77
N ALA A 327 18.86 -11.54 -18.91
CA ALA A 327 18.91 -13.00 -18.87
C ALA A 327 19.80 -13.61 -19.96
N ALA A 328 19.75 -13.06 -21.18
CA ALA A 328 20.54 -13.52 -22.33
C ALA A 328 22.05 -13.28 -22.14
N SER A 329 22.42 -12.07 -21.68
CA SER A 329 23.83 -11.73 -21.40
C SER A 329 24.50 -12.71 -20.42
N LEU A 330 23.72 -13.22 -19.46
CA LEU A 330 24.20 -14.17 -18.46
C LEU A 330 24.35 -15.60 -18.99
N ARG A 331 23.58 -16.01 -20.01
CA ARG A 331 23.76 -17.32 -20.66
C ARG A 331 25.05 -17.36 -21.46
N GLN A 332 25.35 -16.30 -22.20
CA GLN A 332 26.61 -16.17 -22.94
C GLN A 332 27.83 -16.26 -21.99
N GLY A 333 27.76 -15.65 -20.80
CA GLY A 333 28.82 -15.79 -19.80
C GLY A 333 29.07 -17.23 -19.33
N LYS A 334 28.02 -18.05 -19.20
CA LYS A 334 28.16 -19.48 -18.86
C LYS A 334 28.76 -20.29 -20.00
N GLU A 335 28.36 -20.03 -21.24
CA GLU A 335 28.92 -20.69 -22.43
C GLU A 335 30.40 -20.35 -22.60
N ILE A 336 30.76 -19.07 -22.46
CA ILE A 336 32.15 -18.62 -22.51
C ILE A 336 32.96 -19.29 -21.39
N ALA A 337 32.46 -19.29 -20.14
CA ALA A 337 33.15 -19.96 -19.02
C ALA A 337 33.32 -21.47 -19.24
N ALA A 338 32.31 -22.14 -19.80
CA ALA A 338 32.38 -23.56 -20.13
C ALA A 338 33.41 -23.84 -21.23
N ILE A 339 33.45 -23.01 -22.28
CA ILE A 339 34.46 -23.08 -23.35
C ILE A 339 35.85 -22.84 -22.78
N THR A 340 36.05 -21.79 -21.98
CA THR A 340 37.34 -21.50 -21.33
C THR A 340 37.80 -22.63 -20.42
N GLY A 341 36.88 -23.24 -19.65
CA GLY A 341 37.15 -24.40 -18.82
C GLY A 341 37.58 -25.62 -19.63
N ALA A 342 36.85 -25.93 -20.71
CA ALA A 342 37.17 -27.03 -21.62
C ALA A 342 38.52 -26.84 -22.33
N VAL A 343 38.80 -25.62 -22.81
CA VAL A 343 40.09 -25.26 -23.43
C VAL A 343 41.23 -25.38 -22.42
N SER A 344 41.05 -24.89 -21.20
CA SER A 344 42.06 -24.99 -20.14
C SER A 344 42.36 -26.45 -19.77
N ALA A 345 41.32 -27.29 -19.66
CA ALA A 345 41.48 -28.72 -19.41
C ALA A 345 42.23 -29.43 -20.55
N HIS A 346 41.94 -29.09 -21.80
CA HIS A 346 42.63 -29.63 -22.98
C HIS A 346 44.10 -29.21 -23.05
N LEU A 347 44.41 -27.94 -22.73
CA LEU A 347 45.79 -27.45 -22.68
C LEU A 347 46.59 -28.10 -21.54
N MET A 348 45.95 -28.38 -20.40
CA MET A 348 46.58 -29.10 -19.29
C MET A 348 46.85 -30.57 -19.60
N SER A 349 45.96 -31.26 -20.34
CA SER A 349 46.19 -32.65 -20.74
C SER A 349 47.32 -32.80 -21.75
N ARG A 350 47.48 -31.83 -22.67
CA ARG A 350 48.60 -31.79 -23.63
C ARG A 350 49.97 -31.45 -23.03
N LYS A 351 50.03 -30.86 -21.83
CA LYS A 351 51.30 -30.59 -21.11
C LYS A 351 51.81 -31.79 -20.30
N LYS A 352 50.99 -32.84 -20.13
CA LYS A 352 51.31 -34.04 -19.33
C LYS A 352 51.67 -35.28 -20.15
N GLY A 353 51.67 -35.18 -21.49
CA GLY A 353 52.22 -36.18 -22.40
C GLY A 353 53.38 -35.55 -23.17
#